data_AF-A0A3P9NAP0-F1
#
_entry.id   AF-A0A3P9NAP0-F1
#
_cell.length_a   1.000
_cell.length_b   1.000
_cell.length_c   1.000
_cell.angle_alpha   90.00
_cell.angle_beta   90.00
_cell.angle_gamma   90.00
#
_symmetry.space_group_name_H-M   'P 1'
#
loop_
_entity.id
_entity.type
_entity.pdbx_description
1 polymer ?
#
loop_
_entity_poly.entity_id
_entity_poly.type
_entity_poly.pdbx_seq_one_letter_code
_entity_poly.pdbx_strand_id
1 'polypeptide(L)'
;MTANSRCSVAEPPGLETQRREIECLLRESELQAGDSWYVVDRRWFEQWKEFVESGDQNSSSFPGQIDNTELFEDLDSYHLKERLVENEDFMLVPAAVWHKLLQWFGMVDGQPALERKVSPPEPRWAGGFWVRTRVTSGSASGGGPAQHPEGGGVPRGDLPLSP
;
A
#
# COMPACT_ATOMS: atom_id res chain seq x y z
N MET A 1 -3.32 -39.60 -0.25
CA MET A 1 -2.73 -39.06 0.99
C MET A 1 -2.38 -37.61 0.70
N THR A 2 -3.07 -36.68 1.35
CA THR A 2 -2.95 -35.23 1.13
C THR A 2 -1.56 -34.78 1.57
N ALA A 3 -0.75 -34.31 0.62
CA ALA A 3 0.55 -33.74 0.93
C ALA A 3 0.30 -32.36 1.55
N ASN A 4 0.52 -32.29 2.87
CA ASN A 4 0.50 -31.06 3.63
C ASN A 4 1.65 -30.18 3.14
N SER A 5 1.35 -29.26 2.21
CA SER A 5 2.24 -28.19 1.78
C SER A 5 2.43 -27.24 2.95
N ARG A 6 3.29 -27.64 3.89
CA ARG A 6 3.84 -26.70 4.86
C ARG A 6 4.63 -25.66 4.07
N CYS A 7 4.03 -24.49 3.87
CA CYS A 7 4.78 -23.28 3.51
C CYS A 7 6.02 -23.26 4.40
N SER A 8 7.20 -23.32 3.78
CA SER A 8 8.46 -23.24 4.49
C SER A 8 8.58 -21.82 5.01
N VAL A 9 8.06 -21.57 6.22
CA VAL A 9 8.25 -20.32 6.94
C VAL A 9 9.76 -20.17 7.08
N ALA A 10 10.34 -19.19 6.39
CA ALA A 10 11.77 -18.94 6.49
C ALA A 10 12.07 -18.58 7.95
N GLU A 11 13.14 -19.14 8.52
CA GLU A 11 13.51 -18.82 9.90
C GLU A 11 13.64 -17.29 10.04
N PRO A 12 12.87 -16.66 10.95
CA PRO A 12 12.88 -15.22 11.07
C PRO A 12 14.26 -14.76 11.58
N PRO A 13 14.81 -13.66 11.03
CA PRO A 13 16.10 -13.15 11.49
C PRO A 13 16.02 -12.65 12.93
N GLY A 14 17.16 -12.37 13.56
CA GLY A 14 17.20 -11.82 14.92
C GLY A 14 16.36 -10.53 15.05
N LEU A 15 15.81 -10.26 16.24
CA LEU A 15 14.85 -9.19 16.47
C LEU A 15 15.36 -7.80 16.07
N GLU A 16 16.63 -7.50 16.38
CA GLU A 16 17.26 -6.25 15.94
C GLU A 16 17.33 -6.14 14.41
N THR A 17 17.57 -7.25 13.72
CA THR A 17 17.57 -7.28 12.24
C THR A 17 16.17 -7.06 11.70
N GLN A 18 15.16 -7.72 12.26
CA GLN A 18 13.76 -7.51 11.87
C GLN A 18 13.38 -6.04 12.02
N ARG A 19 13.63 -5.46 13.20
CA ARG A 19 13.38 -4.05 13.48
C ARG A 19 14.03 -3.15 12.43
N ARG A 20 15.36 -3.29 12.26
CA ARG A 20 16.12 -2.45 11.33
C ARG A 20 15.62 -2.57 9.89
N GLU A 21 15.31 -3.77 9.44
CA GLU A 21 14.87 -4.03 8.08
C GLU A 21 13.49 -3.44 7.82
N ILE A 22 12.53 -3.64 8.73
CA ILE A 22 11.20 -3.03 8.60
C ILE A 22 11.26 -1.50 8.70
N GLU A 23 12.03 -0.94 9.64
CA GLU A 23 12.20 0.52 9.75
C GLU A 23 12.84 1.12 8.49
N CYS A 24 13.81 0.42 7.88
CA CYS A 24 14.43 0.86 6.63
C CYS A 24 13.41 0.86 5.49
N LEU A 25 12.66 -0.25 5.33
CA LEU A 25 11.65 -0.37 4.29
C LEU A 25 10.53 0.66 4.44
N LEU A 26 10.08 0.93 5.66
CA LEU A 26 9.08 1.97 5.93
C LEU A 26 9.59 3.36 5.55
N ARG A 27 10.87 3.67 5.85
CA ARG A 27 11.47 4.98 5.53
C ARG A 27 11.73 5.17 4.04
N GLU A 28 12.10 4.10 3.33
CA GLU A 28 12.40 4.13 1.90
C GLU A 28 11.14 4.06 1.02
N SER A 29 10.00 3.68 1.60
CA SER A 29 8.74 3.59 0.87
C SER A 29 8.10 4.97 0.72
N GLU A 30 8.17 5.52 -0.49
CA GLU A 30 7.39 6.69 -0.88
C GLU A 30 6.00 6.24 -1.37
N LEU A 31 4.94 6.95 -0.99
CA LEU A 31 3.59 6.70 -1.51
C LEU A 31 3.52 7.14 -2.99
N GLN A 32 3.72 6.20 -3.92
CA GLN A 32 3.56 6.48 -5.34
C GLN A 32 2.22 5.95 -5.86
N ALA A 33 1.62 6.69 -6.78
CA ALA A 33 0.36 6.30 -7.39
C ALA A 33 0.50 4.94 -8.10
N GLY A 34 -0.39 4.00 -7.76
CA GLY A 34 -0.36 2.63 -8.26
C GLY A 34 0.38 1.64 -7.37
N ASP A 35 1.07 2.09 -6.32
CA ASP A 35 1.72 1.20 -5.36
C ASP A 35 0.72 0.37 -4.57
N SER A 36 1.13 -0.86 -4.25
CA SER A 36 0.39 -1.78 -3.40
C SER A 36 0.83 -1.62 -1.95
N TRP A 37 -0.13 -1.31 -1.10
CA TRP A 37 -0.01 -1.25 0.35
C TRP A 37 -0.93 -2.29 0.96
N TYR A 38 -0.64 -2.72 2.18
CA TYR A 38 -1.37 -3.79 2.83
C TYR A 38 -1.88 -3.35 4.19
N VAL A 39 -3.10 -3.78 4.50
CA VAL A 39 -3.75 -3.56 5.79
C VAL A 39 -3.29 -4.65 6.77
N VAL A 40 -2.83 -4.21 7.93
CA VAL A 40 -2.46 -5.07 9.07
C VAL A 40 -3.22 -4.59 10.29
N ASP A 41 -3.82 -5.50 11.05
CA ASP A 41 -4.44 -5.18 12.34
C ASP A 41 -3.46 -4.40 13.24
N ARG A 42 -3.96 -3.31 13.84
CA ARG A 42 -3.11 -2.43 14.65
C ARG A 42 -2.58 -3.16 15.88
N ARG A 43 -3.39 -3.97 16.56
CA ARG A 43 -2.95 -4.67 17.78
C ARG A 43 -1.81 -5.63 17.46
N TRP A 44 -1.92 -6.38 16.36
CA TRP A 44 -0.85 -7.24 15.90
C TRP A 44 0.43 -6.45 15.62
N PHE A 45 0.32 -5.31 14.93
CA PHE A 45 1.47 -4.48 14.56
C PHE A 45 2.14 -3.80 15.77
N GLU A 46 1.36 -3.30 16.73
CA GLU A 46 1.90 -2.77 18.00
C GLU A 46 2.57 -3.89 18.81
N GLN A 47 1.94 -5.07 18.88
CA GLN A 47 2.50 -6.20 19.59
C GLN A 47 3.84 -6.67 18.99
N TRP A 48 3.92 -6.69 17.66
CA TRP A 48 5.18 -6.95 16.95
C TRP A 48 6.24 -5.90 17.24
N LYS A 49 5.88 -4.61 17.31
CA LYS A 49 6.81 -3.54 17.71
C LYS A 49 7.36 -3.81 19.11
N GLU A 50 6.51 -4.03 20.10
CA GLU A 50 6.95 -4.36 21.47
C GLU A 50 7.86 -5.60 21.50
N PHE A 51 7.54 -6.63 20.71
CA PHE A 51 8.35 -7.83 20.59
C PHE A 51 9.76 -7.53 20.11
N VAL A 52 9.91 -6.81 19.00
CA VAL A 52 11.25 -6.50 18.46
C VAL A 52 12.00 -5.49 19.32
N GLU A 53 11.30 -4.63 20.06
CA GLU A 53 11.90 -3.69 21.02
C GLU A 53 12.36 -4.37 22.30
N SER A 54 11.68 -5.44 22.73
CA SER A 54 12.08 -6.21 23.92
C SER A 54 13.45 -6.87 23.77
N GLY A 55 13.85 -7.19 22.54
CA GLY A 55 15.10 -7.90 22.26
C GLY A 55 15.11 -9.36 22.75
N ASP A 56 14.01 -9.87 23.30
CA ASP A 56 13.89 -11.24 23.81
C ASP A 56 12.97 -12.08 22.92
N GLN A 57 13.55 -13.09 22.27
CA GLN A 57 12.82 -14.02 21.40
C GLN A 57 11.81 -14.91 22.16
N ASN A 58 11.96 -15.04 23.48
CA ASN A 58 11.04 -15.79 24.34
C ASN A 58 10.02 -14.88 25.05
N SER A 59 9.96 -13.60 24.67
CA SER A 59 9.03 -12.65 25.26
C SER A 59 7.58 -13.09 25.05
N SER A 60 6.74 -12.88 26.06
CA SER A 60 5.28 -13.05 25.96
C SER A 60 4.64 -12.10 24.95
N SER A 61 5.37 -11.08 24.50
CA SER A 61 4.96 -10.15 23.45
C SER A 61 5.05 -10.75 22.04
N PHE A 62 5.42 -12.03 21.88
CA PHE A 62 5.44 -12.66 20.56
C PHE A 62 4.06 -12.52 19.88
N PRO A 63 3.97 -11.86 18.70
CA PRO A 63 2.69 -11.47 18.11
C PRO A 63 1.93 -12.65 17.48
N GLY A 64 2.58 -13.80 17.27
CA GLY A 64 1.99 -14.92 16.54
C GLY A 64 1.85 -14.65 15.04
N GLN A 65 0.97 -15.40 14.38
CA GLN A 65 0.65 -15.21 12.96
C GLN A 65 -0.08 -13.88 12.76
N ILE A 66 0.07 -13.26 11.59
CA ILE A 66 -0.71 -12.08 11.24
C ILE A 66 -2.19 -12.44 11.25
N ASP A 67 -2.96 -11.74 12.07
CA ASP A 67 -4.40 -11.95 12.23
C ASP A 67 -5.16 -10.64 11.98
N ASN A 68 -5.95 -10.61 10.91
CA ASN A 68 -6.81 -9.48 10.57
C ASN A 68 -8.29 -9.75 10.93
N THR A 69 -8.58 -10.80 11.72
CA THR A 69 -9.94 -11.23 12.09
C THR A 69 -10.80 -10.08 12.60
N GLU A 70 -10.24 -9.24 13.48
CA GLU A 70 -10.94 -8.13 14.12
C GLU A 70 -11.31 -7.00 13.14
N LEU A 71 -10.75 -6.98 11.92
CA LEU A 71 -11.07 -5.99 10.89
C LEU A 71 -12.29 -6.39 10.04
N PHE A 72 -12.68 -7.66 10.07
CA PHE A 72 -13.78 -8.17 9.26
C PHE A 72 -15.13 -7.99 9.96
N GLU A 73 -16.13 -7.57 9.20
CA GLU A 73 -17.53 -7.66 9.58
C GLU A 73 -18.06 -9.08 9.39
N ASP A 74 -17.61 -9.75 8.33
CA ASP A 74 -18.02 -11.11 7.97
C ASP A 74 -16.79 -11.98 7.65
N LEU A 75 -16.68 -13.12 8.35
CA LEU A 75 -15.52 -14.01 8.27
C LEU A 75 -15.60 -15.05 7.15
N ASP A 76 -16.76 -15.18 6.49
CA ASP A 76 -16.93 -16.09 5.35
C ASP A 76 -16.50 -15.41 4.04
N SER A 77 -16.92 -14.15 3.87
CA SER A 77 -16.60 -13.31 2.70
C SER A 77 -15.36 -12.42 2.89
N TYR A 78 -14.81 -12.35 4.11
CA TYR A 78 -13.72 -11.45 4.49
C TYR A 78 -14.01 -9.97 4.18
N HIS A 79 -15.27 -9.56 4.34
CA HIS A 79 -15.66 -8.16 4.15
C HIS A 79 -15.18 -7.31 5.33
N LEU A 80 -14.43 -6.25 5.04
CA LEU A 80 -13.97 -5.29 6.05
C LEU A 80 -15.12 -4.46 6.63
N LYS A 81 -15.00 -4.11 7.92
CA LYS A 81 -15.91 -3.16 8.58
C LYS A 81 -15.88 -1.79 7.89
N GLU A 82 -17.02 -1.13 7.78
CA GLU A 82 -17.13 0.17 7.08
C GLU A 82 -16.42 1.34 7.79
N ARG A 83 -16.24 1.25 9.11
CA ARG A 83 -15.76 2.35 9.97
C ARG A 83 -14.33 2.18 10.47
N LEU A 84 -13.50 1.46 9.71
CA LEU A 84 -12.09 1.28 10.06
C LEU A 84 -11.30 2.57 9.80
N VAL A 85 -10.51 2.99 10.77
CA VAL A 85 -9.67 4.18 10.71
C VAL A 85 -8.19 3.77 10.75
N GLU A 86 -7.42 4.28 9.80
CA GLU A 86 -5.97 4.07 9.76
C GLU A 86 -5.31 4.66 11.00
N ASN A 87 -4.34 3.93 11.58
CA ASN A 87 -3.66 4.21 12.84
C ASN A 87 -4.56 4.09 14.09
N GLU A 88 -5.86 3.77 13.95
CA GLU A 88 -6.74 3.45 15.07
C GLU A 88 -7.10 1.97 15.12
N ASP A 89 -7.60 1.43 14.02
CA ASP A 89 -7.99 0.02 13.88
C ASP A 89 -6.93 -0.80 13.13
N PHE A 90 -6.29 -0.20 12.12
CA PHE A 90 -5.31 -0.89 11.28
C PHE A 90 -4.13 0.00 10.91
N MET A 91 -3.03 -0.62 10.49
CA MET A 91 -1.85 0.03 9.93
C MET A 91 -1.75 -0.27 8.44
N LEU A 92 -1.41 0.75 7.63
CA LEU A 92 -0.98 0.54 6.25
C LEU A 92 0.53 0.33 6.22
N VAL A 93 0.95 -0.77 5.59
CA VAL A 93 2.36 -1.06 5.36
C VAL A 93 2.66 -1.21 3.87
N PRO A 94 3.84 -0.79 3.40
CA PRO A 94 4.28 -1.02 2.03
C PRO A 94 4.34 -2.52 1.70
N ALA A 95 4.20 -2.88 0.42
CA ALA A 95 4.33 -4.26 -0.05
C ALA A 95 5.59 -4.97 0.46
N ALA A 96 6.74 -4.28 0.45
CA ALA A 96 7.99 -4.85 0.91
C ALA A 96 7.95 -5.26 2.39
N VAL A 97 7.33 -4.43 3.24
CA VAL A 97 7.14 -4.71 4.67
C VAL A 97 6.18 -5.87 4.86
N TRP A 98 5.05 -5.85 4.15
CA TRP A 98 4.05 -6.92 4.18
C TRP A 98 4.67 -8.29 3.89
N HIS A 99 5.41 -8.40 2.80
CA HIS A 99 6.03 -9.67 2.40
C HIS A 99 7.04 -10.18 3.42
N LYS A 100 7.78 -9.28 4.10
CA LYS A 100 8.70 -9.67 5.19
C LYS A 100 7.96 -10.20 6.39
N LEU A 101 6.94 -9.48 6.87
CA LEU A 101 6.12 -9.92 8.01
C LEU A 101 5.45 -11.27 7.70
N LEU A 102 4.87 -11.41 6.51
CA LEU A 102 4.25 -12.65 6.06
C LEU A 102 5.25 -13.81 5.99
N GLN A 103 6.48 -13.55 5.52
CA GLN A 103 7.53 -14.57 5.45
C GLN A 103 7.96 -15.05 6.85
N TRP A 104 8.00 -14.15 7.83
CA TRP A 104 8.51 -14.43 9.18
C TRP A 104 7.46 -15.03 10.11
N PHE A 105 6.24 -14.50 10.08
CA PHE A 105 5.17 -14.84 11.01
C PHE A 105 4.07 -15.68 10.37
N GLY A 106 3.99 -15.68 9.03
CA GLY A 106 2.84 -16.22 8.33
C GLY A 106 1.57 -15.42 8.61
N MET A 107 0.46 -15.96 8.15
CA MET A 107 -0.88 -15.42 8.35
C MET A 107 -1.79 -16.54 8.84
N VAL A 108 -2.83 -16.19 9.58
CA VAL A 108 -3.91 -17.11 9.95
C VAL A 108 -4.46 -17.79 8.69
N ASP A 109 -4.58 -19.11 8.73
CA ASP A 109 -4.99 -19.92 7.57
C ASP A 109 -6.36 -19.47 7.05
N GLY A 110 -6.47 -19.36 5.72
CA GLY A 110 -7.70 -18.97 5.03
C GLY A 110 -7.91 -17.46 4.83
N GLN A 111 -7.26 -16.59 5.61
CA GLN A 111 -7.42 -15.14 5.42
C GLN A 111 -6.75 -14.64 4.12
N PRO A 112 -7.39 -13.71 3.39
CA PRO A 112 -6.79 -13.07 2.22
C PRO A 112 -5.84 -11.92 2.63
N ALA A 113 -4.84 -11.65 1.78
CA ALA A 113 -4.06 -10.42 1.89
C ALA A 113 -4.92 -9.20 1.54
N LEU A 114 -4.93 -8.20 2.42
CA LEU A 114 -5.75 -7.00 2.29
C LEU A 114 -4.99 -5.88 1.54
N GLU A 115 -4.87 -6.03 0.22
CA GLU A 115 -4.19 -5.05 -0.64
C GLU A 115 -5.04 -3.78 -0.83
N ARG A 116 -4.38 -2.62 -0.74
CA ARG A 116 -4.88 -1.29 -1.08
C ARG A 116 -3.95 -0.64 -2.09
N LYS A 117 -4.52 -0.18 -3.20
CA LYS A 117 -3.78 0.59 -4.20
C LYS A 117 -3.80 2.07 -3.85
N VAL A 118 -2.63 2.69 -3.93
CA VAL A 118 -2.50 4.15 -3.83
C VAL A 118 -3.16 4.76 -5.07
N SER A 119 -4.25 5.49 -4.87
CA SER A 119 -4.86 6.22 -5.96
C SER A 119 -3.94 7.38 -6.38
N PRO A 120 -3.80 7.66 -7.68
CA PRO A 120 -3.20 8.91 -8.09
C PRO A 120 -3.98 10.06 -7.45
N PRO A 121 -3.29 11.16 -7.06
CA PRO A 121 -3.98 12.36 -6.63
C PRO A 121 -5.02 12.71 -7.70
N GLU A 122 -6.29 12.80 -7.31
CA GLU A 122 -7.36 13.07 -8.25
C GLU A 122 -7.00 14.30 -9.09
N PRO A 123 -7.13 14.25 -10.42
CA PRO A 123 -6.91 15.41 -11.24
C PRO A 123 -7.92 16.47 -10.83
N ARG A 124 -7.46 17.49 -10.11
CA ARG A 124 -8.31 18.59 -9.69
C ARG A 124 -8.73 19.34 -10.95
N TRP A 125 -10.02 19.34 -11.25
CA TRP A 125 -10.56 20.23 -12.27
C TRP A 125 -10.29 21.67 -11.81
N ALA A 126 -9.46 22.39 -12.56
CA ALA A 126 -9.18 23.79 -12.30
C ALA A 126 -9.38 24.54 -13.61
N GLY A 127 -10.51 25.26 -13.70
CA GLY A 127 -10.75 26.21 -14.80
C GLY A 127 -10.72 25.63 -16.22
N GLY A 128 -11.20 24.39 -16.44
CA GLY A 128 -11.36 23.83 -17.78
C GLY A 128 -10.14 23.11 -18.36
N PHE A 129 -9.10 22.84 -17.56
CA PHE A 129 -7.96 22.04 -17.98
C PHE A 129 -7.66 20.91 -16.98
N TRP A 130 -7.21 19.76 -17.50
CA TRP A 130 -6.68 18.66 -16.70
C TRP A 130 -5.26 19.00 -16.22
N VAL A 131 -5.10 19.40 -14.97
CA VAL A 131 -3.76 19.59 -14.40
C VAL A 131 -3.14 18.21 -14.19
N ARG A 132 -2.27 17.78 -15.11
CA ARG A 132 -1.41 16.60 -14.89
C ARG A 132 -0.50 16.90 -13.71
N THR A 133 -0.61 16.13 -12.63
CA THR A 133 0.37 16.14 -11.55
C THR A 133 1.71 15.74 -12.15
N ARG A 134 2.71 16.62 -12.01
CA ARG A 134 4.04 16.38 -12.55
C ARG A 134 4.71 15.31 -11.67
N VAL A 135 4.68 14.06 -12.11
CA VAL A 135 5.67 13.06 -11.66
C VAL A 135 7.01 13.50 -12.24
N THR A 136 7.87 14.09 -11.41
CA THR A 136 9.26 14.31 -11.76
C THR A 136 10.04 13.04 -11.48
N SER A 137 10.02 12.08 -12.41
CA SER A 137 11.11 11.10 -12.49
C SER A 137 12.27 11.80 -13.22
N GLY A 138 13.34 12.07 -12.50
CA GLY A 138 14.55 12.66 -13.05
C GLY A 138 15.23 11.78 -14.09
N SER A 139 16.03 12.46 -14.93
CA SER A 139 16.96 11.94 -15.93
C SER A 139 16.36 11.53 -17.28
N ALA A 140 16.15 12.54 -18.13
CA ALA A 140 16.28 12.37 -19.57
C ALA A 140 17.24 13.44 -20.09
N SER A 141 18.40 12.96 -20.54
CA SER A 141 19.38 13.67 -21.35
C SER A 141 18.73 14.30 -22.59
N GLY A 142 19.37 15.35 -23.10
CA GLY A 142 18.83 16.31 -24.06
C GLY A 142 18.14 15.77 -25.31
N GLY A 143 17.25 16.60 -25.87
CA GLY A 143 16.64 16.34 -27.17
C GLY A 143 15.56 17.36 -27.57
N GLY A 144 15.97 18.54 -28.04
CA GLY A 144 15.31 19.29 -29.13
C GLY A 144 14.03 20.10 -28.85
N PRO A 145 13.93 21.37 -29.30
CA PRO A 145 12.66 22.11 -29.28
C PRO A 145 11.69 21.57 -30.35
N ALA A 146 10.51 21.12 -29.92
CA ALA A 146 9.43 20.77 -30.83
C ALA A 146 8.79 22.04 -31.41
N GLN A 147 8.76 22.09 -32.73
CA GLN A 147 8.30 23.18 -33.56
C GLN A 147 6.78 23.37 -33.49
N HIS A 148 6.38 24.64 -33.57
CA HIS A 148 5.03 25.13 -33.80
C HIS A 148 4.53 24.66 -35.19
N PRO A 149 3.25 24.31 -35.34
CA PRO A 149 2.56 24.56 -36.59
C PRO A 149 1.56 25.72 -36.40
N GLU A 150 1.93 26.88 -36.95
CA GLU A 150 0.94 27.87 -37.38
C GLU A 150 0.19 27.33 -38.60
N GLY A 151 -1.13 27.53 -38.66
CA GLY A 151 -1.85 27.42 -39.93
C GLY A 151 -3.33 27.05 -39.84
N GLY A 152 -4.18 28.07 -39.69
CA GLY A 152 -5.34 28.25 -40.58
C GLY A 152 -6.68 27.63 -40.20
N GLY A 153 -7.70 28.49 -40.06
CA GLY A 153 -9.07 28.15 -40.42
C GLY A 153 -10.13 28.48 -39.37
N VAL A 154 -10.55 29.76 -39.30
CA VAL A 154 -11.90 30.09 -38.83
C VAL A 154 -12.90 29.69 -39.92
N PRO A 155 -14.02 29.06 -39.57
CA PRO A 155 -15.27 29.50 -40.16
C PRO A 155 -16.30 29.88 -39.09
N ARG A 156 -16.85 31.07 -39.29
CA ARG A 156 -18.09 31.56 -38.68
C ARG A 156 -19.21 30.56 -39.02
N GLY A 157 -19.94 30.10 -38.01
CA GLY A 157 -21.20 29.38 -38.15
C GLY A 157 -22.17 29.94 -37.11
N ASP A 158 -23.23 30.52 -37.61
CA ASP A 158 -24.20 31.39 -36.97
C ASP A 158 -25.45 30.57 -36.58
N LEU A 159 -25.95 30.81 -35.35
CA LEU A 159 -27.35 30.65 -34.88
C LEU A 159 -28.01 29.23 -34.77
N PRO A 160 -29.16 29.07 -34.08
CA PRO A 160 -29.81 29.90 -33.06
C PRO A 160 -30.22 29.15 -31.76
N LEU A 161 -30.67 29.97 -30.80
CA LEU A 161 -31.33 29.63 -29.54
C LEU A 161 -32.77 29.09 -29.73
N SER A 162 -33.29 28.50 -28.64
CA SER A 162 -34.70 28.38 -28.19
C SER A 162 -35.31 26.98 -28.21
N PRO A 163 -36.40 26.76 -27.42
CA PRO A 163 -37.09 27.66 -26.49
C PRO A 163 -36.67 27.56 -25.01
#